data_AF-A0A484MFW3-F1
#
_entry.id   AF-A0A484MFW3-F1
#
_cell.length_a   1.000
_cell.length_b   1.000
_cell.length_c   1.000
_cell.angle_alpha   90.00
_cell.angle_beta   90.00
_cell.angle_gamma   90.00
#
_symmetry.space_group_name_H-M   'P 1'
#
loop_
_entity.id
_entity.type
_entity.pdbx_description
1 polymer ?
#
loop_
_entity_poly.entity_id
_entity_poly.type
_entity_poly.pdbx_seq_one_letter_code
_entity_poly.pdbx_strand_id
1 'polypeptide(L)'
;MKMKVLRGTFESAEANYEEPGMLRAFEMTLKTWSDWLDIHVNRTKTRVFFVSMSPTHSRAEEWGGQKGQNCYNETEPIKNPEYWGVDSDVNMMKLVDAAVYNLRSKGLSIELLNITQLSEYRKDAHSSIYRKFWDALKDEQLSSPSSYADCLHWCLPGVPDVWNQLLYMHLLYL
;
A
#
# COMPACT_ATOMS: atom_id res chain seq x y z
N MET A 1 11.95 -2.98 -11.20
CA MET A 1 10.71 -2.85 -12.00
C MET A 1 10.69 -1.49 -12.69
N LYS A 2 10.17 -1.39 -13.92
CA LYS A 2 9.98 -0.12 -14.64
C LYS A 2 8.50 0.23 -14.69
N MET A 3 8.19 1.53 -14.71
CA MET A 3 6.82 2.05 -14.79
C MET A 3 6.62 2.74 -16.13
N LYS A 4 5.50 2.48 -16.80
CA LYS A 4 5.15 3.21 -18.03
C LYS A 4 4.63 4.60 -17.68
N VAL A 5 5.32 5.63 -18.16
CA VAL A 5 4.95 7.04 -17.98
C VAL A 5 4.66 7.64 -19.34
N LEU A 6 3.43 8.12 -19.54
CA LEU A 6 3.01 8.74 -20.79
C LEU A 6 3.77 10.06 -21.02
N ARG A 7 4.33 10.23 -22.21
CA ARG A 7 4.76 11.54 -22.73
C ARG A 7 3.57 12.21 -23.41
N GLY A 8 3.10 13.31 -22.83
CA GLY A 8 1.95 14.06 -23.32
C GLY A 8 0.73 13.90 -22.44
N THR A 9 -0.46 13.95 -23.05
CA THR A 9 -1.74 13.81 -22.35
C THR A 9 -2.51 12.59 -22.87
N PHE A 10 -3.47 12.10 -22.10
CA PHE A 10 -4.26 10.92 -22.48
C PHE A 10 -5.10 11.12 -23.74
N GLU A 11 -5.38 12.37 -24.12
CA GLU A 11 -6.13 12.75 -25.32
C GLU A 11 -5.26 12.79 -26.59
N SER A 12 -3.95 12.58 -26.47
CA SER A 12 -3.04 12.59 -27.62
C SER A 12 -3.36 11.43 -28.56
N ALA A 13 -3.41 11.70 -29.87
CA ALA A 13 -3.73 10.69 -30.89
C ALA A 13 -2.73 9.52 -30.92
N GLU A 14 -1.48 9.79 -30.54
CA GLU A 14 -0.43 8.79 -30.39
C GLU A 14 0.07 8.76 -28.95
N ALA A 15 0.07 7.58 -28.34
CA ALA A 15 0.58 7.38 -27.01
C ALA A 15 2.06 6.97 -27.07
N ASN A 16 2.95 7.84 -26.58
CA ASN A 16 4.37 7.56 -26.43
C ASN A 16 4.71 7.39 -24.95
N TYR A 17 5.45 6.35 -24.58
CA TYR A 17 5.74 6.04 -23.18
C TYR A 17 7.24 6.03 -22.90
N GLU A 18 7.63 6.60 -21.77
CA GLU A 18 8.90 6.32 -21.13
C GLU A 18 8.75 5.18 -20.12
N GLU A 19 9.86 4.53 -19.80
CA GLU A 19 9.90 3.48 -18.79
C GLU A 19 10.97 3.74 -17.71
N PRO A 20 10.83 4.82 -16.90
CA PRO A 20 11.70 5.04 -15.76
C PRO A 20 11.59 3.90 -14.74
N GLY A 21 12.61 3.77 -13.89
CA GLY A 21 12.55 2.88 -12.73
C GLY A 21 11.42 3.28 -11.77
N MET A 22 10.83 2.30 -11.08
CA MET A 22 9.70 2.49 -10.17
C MET A 22 9.91 3.61 -9.14
N LEU A 23 11.06 3.64 -8.46
CA LEU A 23 11.37 4.69 -7.48
C LEU A 23 11.35 6.08 -8.10
N ARG A 24 11.90 6.23 -9.31
CA ARG A 24 11.92 7.51 -10.02
C ARG A 24 10.52 7.94 -10.44
N ALA A 25 9.73 7.01 -10.97
CA ALA A 25 8.34 7.29 -11.34
C ALA A 25 7.52 7.72 -10.11
N PHE A 26 7.69 7.02 -8.99
CA PHE A 26 7.01 7.33 -7.73
C PHE A 26 7.43 8.69 -7.16
N GLU A 27 8.72 9.03 -7.21
CA GLU A 27 9.23 10.35 -6.84
C GLU A 27 8.59 11.47 -7.68
N MET A 28 8.49 11.27 -9.01
CA MET A 28 7.83 12.24 -9.89
C MET A 28 6.35 12.43 -9.54
N THR A 29 5.64 11.33 -9.23
CA THR A 29 4.24 11.37 -8.77
C THR A 29 4.11 12.13 -7.45
N LEU A 30 4.94 11.81 -6.44
CA LEU A 30 4.91 12.48 -5.14
C LEU A 30 5.22 13.97 -5.26
N LYS A 31 6.19 14.35 -6.11
CA LYS A 31 6.50 15.76 -6.36
C LYS A 31 5.29 16.51 -6.91
N THR A 32 4.61 15.91 -7.91
CA THR A 32 3.43 16.53 -8.52
C THR A 32 2.30 16.68 -7.51
N TRP A 33 2.06 15.63 -6.71
CA TRP A 33 1.09 15.65 -5.62
C TRP A 33 1.41 16.70 -4.55
N SER A 34 2.68 16.78 -4.10
CA SER A 34 3.08 17.74 -3.08
C SER A 34 2.98 19.19 -3.57
N ASP A 35 3.41 19.47 -4.80
CA ASP A 35 3.31 20.81 -5.39
C ASP A 35 1.83 21.24 -5.49
N TRP A 36 0.95 20.31 -5.87
CA TRP A 36 -0.48 20.59 -5.93
C TRP A 36 -1.06 20.91 -4.55
N LEU A 37 -0.72 20.13 -3.51
CA LEU A 37 -1.20 20.40 -2.15
C LEU A 37 -0.72 21.76 -1.63
N ASP A 38 0.54 22.11 -1.90
CA ASP A 38 1.16 23.35 -1.44
C ASP A 38 0.45 24.59 -1.99
N ILE A 39 -0.04 24.51 -3.24
CA ILE A 39 -0.70 25.61 -3.94
C ILE A 39 -2.20 25.67 -3.64
N HIS A 40 -2.87 24.52 -3.56
CA HIS A 40 -4.33 24.47 -3.63
C HIS A 40 -5.04 24.21 -2.31
N VAL A 41 -4.34 23.72 -1.27
CA VAL A 41 -4.99 23.39 0.01
C VAL A 41 -5.05 24.60 0.94
N ASN A 42 -6.24 24.89 1.46
CA ASN A 42 -6.40 25.89 2.51
C ASN A 42 -5.87 25.36 3.86
N ARG A 43 -4.67 25.79 4.22
CA ARG A 43 -3.95 25.35 5.43
C ARG A 43 -4.67 25.65 6.75
N THR A 44 -5.63 26.57 6.76
CA THR A 44 -6.40 26.93 7.97
C THR A 44 -7.68 26.11 8.14
N LYS A 45 -8.13 25.43 7.08
CA LYS A 45 -9.40 24.69 7.06
C LYS A 45 -9.25 23.20 6.83
N THR A 46 -8.10 22.76 6.31
CA THR A 46 -7.90 21.39 5.85
C THR A 46 -6.73 20.74 6.59
N ARG A 47 -6.98 19.53 7.11
CA ARG A 47 -5.97 18.58 7.56
C ARG A 47 -5.83 17.51 6.49
N VAL A 48 -4.60 17.18 6.11
CA VAL A 48 -4.29 16.16 5.10
C VAL A 48 -3.72 14.93 5.79
N PHE A 49 -4.06 13.75 5.29
CA PHE A 49 -3.49 12.50 5.78
C PHE A 49 -2.93 11.72 4.59
N PHE A 50 -1.71 11.21 4.75
CA PHE A 50 -1.13 10.25 3.82
C PHE A 50 -1.10 8.89 4.52
N VAL A 51 -1.71 7.87 3.92
CA VAL A 51 -1.64 6.49 4.43
C VAL A 51 -0.43 5.81 3.79
N SER A 52 0.45 5.24 4.60
CA SER A 52 1.62 4.53 4.08
C SER A 52 1.22 3.23 3.36
N MET A 53 2.21 2.52 2.81
CA MET A 53 1.97 1.32 2.00
C MET A 53 1.21 0.24 2.78
N SER A 54 0.14 -0.29 2.20
CA SER A 54 -0.47 -1.54 2.67
C SER A 54 0.37 -2.72 2.14
N PRO A 55 0.86 -3.60 3.02
CA PRO A 55 1.71 -4.72 2.62
C PRO A 55 0.92 -5.85 1.94
N THR A 56 1.67 -6.76 1.32
CA THR A 56 1.18 -7.95 0.63
C THR A 56 1.80 -9.21 1.24
N HIS A 57 1.07 -10.33 1.22
CA HIS A 57 1.55 -11.59 1.78
C HIS A 57 1.52 -12.70 0.72
N SER A 58 2.27 -12.50 -0.36
CA SER A 58 2.26 -13.38 -1.54
C SER A 58 3.27 -14.52 -1.49
N ARG A 59 4.24 -14.50 -0.55
CA ARG A 59 5.33 -15.48 -0.46
C ARG A 59 5.56 -15.91 0.98
N ALA A 60 5.09 -17.11 1.33
CA ALA A 60 5.17 -17.60 2.70
C ALA A 60 6.59 -17.82 3.20
N GLU A 61 7.56 -17.99 2.30
CA GLU A 61 8.98 -18.13 2.62
C GLU A 61 9.51 -16.91 3.40
N GLU A 62 8.93 -15.72 3.20
CA GLU A 62 9.33 -14.49 3.90
C GLU A 62 9.13 -14.58 5.41
N TRP A 63 8.17 -15.40 5.86
CA TRP A 63 7.87 -15.61 7.28
C TRP A 63 8.10 -17.06 7.73
N GLY A 64 8.90 -17.83 6.99
CA GLY A 64 9.29 -19.21 7.33
C GLY A 64 8.30 -20.29 6.91
N GLY A 65 7.32 -19.96 6.07
CA GLY A 65 6.39 -20.89 5.44
C GLY A 65 6.99 -21.65 4.25
N GLN A 66 6.16 -22.48 3.62
CA GLN A 66 6.57 -23.34 2.50
C GLN A 66 6.70 -22.58 1.18
N LYS A 67 7.64 -23.00 0.34
CA LYS A 67 7.87 -22.40 -0.97
C LYS A 67 6.63 -22.47 -1.86
N GLY A 68 6.26 -21.36 -2.48
CA GLY A 68 5.08 -21.27 -3.35
C GLY A 68 3.73 -21.25 -2.63
N GLN A 69 3.72 -21.15 -1.29
CA GLN A 69 2.54 -20.81 -0.51
C GLN A 69 2.48 -19.29 -0.27
N ASN A 70 1.34 -18.82 0.21
CA ASN A 70 1.06 -17.40 0.46
C ASN A 70 0.17 -17.26 1.70
N CYS A 71 -0.59 -16.17 1.84
CA CYS A 71 -1.52 -15.94 2.95
C CYS A 71 -2.63 -17.00 3.10
N TYR A 72 -2.82 -17.92 2.15
CA TYR A 72 -3.78 -19.00 2.29
C TYR A 72 -3.46 -19.89 3.50
N ASN A 73 -4.49 -20.18 4.31
CA ASN A 73 -4.41 -20.91 5.58
C ASN A 73 -3.55 -20.27 6.69
N GLU A 74 -3.08 -19.05 6.52
CA GLU A 74 -2.47 -18.30 7.60
C GLU A 74 -3.56 -17.79 8.55
N THR A 75 -3.48 -18.15 9.83
CA THR A 75 -4.51 -17.86 10.85
C THR A 75 -3.95 -17.14 12.07
N GLU A 76 -2.63 -16.95 12.11
CA GLU A 76 -1.91 -16.29 13.19
C GLU A 76 -0.99 -15.21 12.61
N PRO A 77 -0.80 -14.08 13.31
CA PRO A 77 0.17 -13.07 12.92
C PRO A 77 1.61 -13.60 12.89
N ILE A 78 2.47 -12.89 12.18
CA ILE A 78 3.93 -13.08 12.25
C ILE A 78 4.40 -12.63 13.63
N LYS A 79 5.11 -13.52 14.33
CA LYS A 79 5.59 -13.27 15.70
C LYS A 79 7.00 -12.69 15.77
N ASN A 80 7.74 -12.75 14.66
CA ASN A 80 9.09 -12.17 14.60
C ASN A 80 9.00 -10.63 14.58
N PRO A 81 9.45 -9.92 15.63
CA PRO A 81 9.38 -8.46 15.66
C PRO A 81 10.28 -7.79 14.62
N GLU A 82 11.31 -8.48 14.11
CA GLU A 82 12.22 -7.96 13.09
C GLU A 82 11.73 -8.25 11.66
N TYR A 83 10.53 -8.81 11.49
CA TYR A 83 9.99 -9.10 10.17
C TYR A 83 9.79 -7.82 9.34
N TRP A 84 10.22 -7.90 8.08
CA TRP A 84 10.00 -6.88 7.07
C TRP A 84 9.79 -7.55 5.70
N GLY A 85 8.58 -7.41 5.14
CA GLY A 85 8.24 -7.95 3.83
C GLY A 85 9.04 -7.26 2.72
N VAL A 86 9.51 -8.04 1.75
CA VAL A 86 10.38 -7.49 0.68
C VAL A 86 9.61 -6.63 -0.32
N ASP A 87 8.27 -6.72 -0.35
CA ASP A 87 7.40 -5.88 -1.17
C ASP A 87 7.15 -4.49 -0.54
N SER A 88 7.39 -4.33 0.76
CA SER A 88 7.37 -3.02 1.43
C SER A 88 8.69 -2.27 1.23
N ASP A 89 8.81 -1.59 0.09
CA ASP A 89 10.04 -0.89 -0.29
C ASP A 89 10.35 0.30 0.63
N VAL A 90 11.41 0.17 1.42
CA VAL A 90 11.91 1.20 2.35
C VAL A 90 12.30 2.50 1.64
N ASN A 91 12.79 2.44 0.40
CA ASN A 91 13.13 3.64 -0.34
C ASN A 91 11.88 4.38 -0.82
N MET A 92 10.80 3.68 -1.17
CA MET A 92 9.51 4.32 -1.48
C MET A 92 8.97 5.04 -0.24
N MET A 93 9.01 4.41 0.94
CA MET A 93 8.57 5.05 2.18
C MET A 93 9.42 6.27 2.54
N LYS A 94 10.75 6.21 2.35
CA LYS A 94 11.63 7.39 2.55
C LYS A 94 11.25 8.57 1.66
N LEU A 95 10.79 8.31 0.42
CA LEU A 95 10.28 9.37 -0.46
C LEU A 95 8.97 9.97 0.07
N VAL A 96 8.07 9.15 0.61
CA VAL A 96 6.85 9.62 1.29
C VAL A 96 7.20 10.48 2.50
N ASP A 97 8.09 9.99 3.38
CA ASP A 97 8.54 10.73 4.56
C ASP A 97 9.13 12.09 4.19
N ALA A 98 9.99 12.12 3.17
CA ALA A 98 10.59 13.36 2.67
C ALA A 98 9.54 14.34 2.12
N ALA A 99 8.56 13.85 1.35
CA ALA A 99 7.48 14.68 0.80
C ALA A 99 6.57 15.25 1.90
N VAL A 100 6.16 14.41 2.85
CA VAL A 100 5.35 14.81 4.01
C VAL A 100 6.11 15.82 4.86
N TYR A 101 7.39 15.56 5.17
CA TYR A 101 8.23 16.48 5.94
C TYR A 101 8.37 17.84 5.24
N ASN A 102 8.60 17.86 3.92
CA ASN A 102 8.69 19.09 3.15
C ASN A 102 7.40 19.92 3.27
N LEU A 103 6.23 19.29 3.06
CA LEU A 103 4.93 19.96 3.19
C LEU A 103 4.68 20.48 4.61
N ARG A 104 5.01 19.70 5.65
CA ARG A 104 4.92 20.15 7.05
C ARG A 104 5.81 21.37 7.31
N SER A 105 7.05 21.36 6.83
CA SER A 105 7.98 22.50 6.99
C SER A 105 7.49 23.79 6.31
N LYS A 106 6.63 23.67 5.30
CA LYS A 106 5.92 24.79 4.65
C LYS A 106 4.64 25.21 5.37
N GLY A 107 4.31 24.58 6.49
CA GLY A 107 3.14 24.89 7.33
C GLY A 107 1.85 24.21 6.88
N LEU A 108 1.89 23.20 6.02
CA LEU A 108 0.70 22.38 5.73
C LEU A 108 0.45 21.43 6.90
N SER A 109 -0.78 21.38 7.40
CA SER A 109 -1.20 20.35 8.36
C SER A 109 -1.39 19.02 7.63
N ILE A 110 -0.32 18.23 7.58
CA ILE A 110 -0.32 16.90 6.97
C ILE A 110 0.27 15.86 7.92
N GLU A 111 -0.43 14.75 8.11
CA GLU A 111 0.02 13.63 8.94
C GLU A 111 0.26 12.36 8.11
N LEU A 112 1.27 11.59 8.50
CA LEU A 112 1.54 10.27 7.92
C LEU A 112 0.92 9.21 8.84
N LEU A 113 -0.08 8.51 8.34
CA LEU A 113 -0.61 7.31 8.97
C LEU A 113 0.30 6.14 8.59
N ASN A 114 1.34 5.92 9.39
CA ASN A 114 2.30 4.85 9.18
C ASN A 114 1.72 3.50 9.61
N ILE A 115 1.09 2.83 8.66
CA ILE A 115 0.41 1.55 8.83
C ILE A 115 1.23 0.34 8.38
N THR A 116 2.38 0.56 7.72
CA THR A 116 3.06 -0.50 6.96
C THR A 116 3.55 -1.61 7.87
N GLN A 117 4.40 -1.29 8.86
CA GLN A 117 4.99 -2.31 9.73
C GLN A 117 3.96 -3.05 10.59
N LEU A 118 2.98 -2.33 11.18
CA LEU A 118 1.94 -3.00 11.98
C LEU A 118 1.08 -3.95 11.13
N SER A 119 0.93 -3.67 9.84
CA SER A 119 0.15 -4.49 8.91
C SER A 119 0.97 -5.64 8.34
N GLU A 120 2.30 -5.51 8.26
CA GLU A 120 3.23 -6.57 7.84
C GLU A 120 3.14 -7.79 8.77
N TYR A 121 2.82 -7.60 10.05
CA TYR A 121 2.63 -8.74 10.93
C TYR A 121 1.35 -9.54 10.63
N ARG A 122 0.43 -9.01 9.81
CA ARG A 122 -0.96 -9.48 9.73
C ARG A 122 -1.25 -10.39 8.53
N LYS A 123 -0.34 -11.31 8.22
CA LYS A 123 -0.56 -12.35 7.18
C LYS A 123 -1.87 -13.13 7.31
N ASP A 124 -2.42 -13.19 8.53
CA ASP A 124 -3.67 -13.86 8.90
C ASP A 124 -4.96 -13.12 8.49
N ALA A 125 -4.87 -11.85 8.12
CA ALA A 125 -6.05 -10.99 8.02
C ALA A 125 -6.53 -10.70 6.59
N HIS A 126 -5.89 -11.32 5.59
CA HIS A 126 -6.27 -11.15 4.19
C HIS A 126 -7.58 -11.89 3.86
N SER A 127 -8.26 -11.41 2.82
CA SER A 127 -9.47 -12.07 2.28
C SER A 127 -9.19 -13.49 1.81
N SER A 128 -7.96 -13.77 1.35
CA SER A 128 -7.55 -15.07 0.84
C SER A 128 -8.52 -15.56 -0.24
N ILE A 129 -9.09 -16.75 -0.09
CA ILE A 129 -10.10 -17.29 -1.01
C ILE A 129 -11.52 -16.80 -0.74
N TYR A 130 -11.76 -16.09 0.36
CA TYR A 130 -13.09 -15.66 0.82
C TYR A 130 -13.48 -14.30 0.23
N ARG A 131 -13.25 -14.12 -1.07
CA ARG A 131 -13.62 -12.92 -1.81
C ARG A 131 -14.69 -13.21 -2.86
N LYS A 132 -15.24 -12.15 -3.43
CA LYS A 132 -16.11 -12.27 -4.60
C LYS A 132 -15.31 -12.70 -5.82
N PHE A 133 -15.80 -13.73 -6.50
CA PHE A 133 -15.39 -14.10 -7.85
C PHE A 133 -16.50 -13.70 -8.82
N TRP A 134 -16.13 -13.07 -9.91
CA TRP A 134 -17.08 -12.66 -10.96
C TRP A 134 -17.38 -13.80 -11.93
N ASP A 135 -16.43 -14.72 -12.08
CA ASP A 135 -16.55 -15.95 -12.84
C ASP A 135 -16.47 -17.16 -11.91
N ALA A 136 -17.09 -18.27 -12.31
CA ALA A 136 -16.95 -19.53 -11.58
C ALA A 136 -15.49 -20.02 -11.63
N LEU A 137 -15.00 -20.51 -10.49
CA LEU A 137 -13.67 -21.11 -10.41
C LEU A 137 -13.65 -22.43 -11.18
N LYS A 138 -12.57 -22.67 -11.93
CA LYS A 138 -12.34 -23.94 -12.62
C LYS A 138 -11.90 -25.01 -11.61
N ASP A 139 -12.15 -26.29 -11.91
CA ASP A 139 -11.73 -27.42 -11.05
C ASP A 139 -10.23 -27.39 -10.72
N GLU A 140 -9.40 -27.01 -11.69
CA GLU A 140 -7.95 -26.85 -11.50
C GLU A 140 -7.64 -25.78 -10.44
N GLN A 141 -8.35 -24.65 -10.46
CA GLN A 141 -8.19 -23.61 -9.44
C GLN A 141 -8.64 -24.14 -8.09
N LEU A 142 -9.83 -24.75 -8.01
CA LEU A 142 -10.35 -25.33 -6.76
C LEU A 142 -9.42 -26.36 -6.13
N SER A 143 -8.64 -27.09 -6.94
CA SER A 143 -7.62 -28.04 -6.45
C SER A 143 -6.38 -27.36 -5.83
N SER A 144 -6.18 -26.07 -6.07
CA SER A 144 -5.06 -25.27 -5.56
C SER A 144 -5.52 -23.89 -5.05
N PRO A 145 -6.13 -23.81 -3.86
CA PRO A 145 -6.61 -22.56 -3.26
C PRO A 145 -5.60 -21.41 -3.24
N SER A 146 -4.33 -21.70 -2.96
CA SER A 146 -3.24 -20.71 -2.95
C SER A 146 -3.06 -20.02 -4.31
N SER A 147 -3.43 -20.66 -5.43
CA SER A 147 -3.28 -20.07 -6.77
C SER A 147 -4.20 -18.87 -7.05
N TYR A 148 -5.28 -18.72 -6.27
CA TYR A 148 -6.27 -17.66 -6.46
C TYR A 148 -6.58 -16.88 -5.18
N ALA A 149 -5.83 -17.16 -4.10
CA ALA A 149 -5.90 -16.43 -2.85
C ALA A 149 -5.53 -14.95 -3.05
N ASP A 150 -6.36 -14.07 -2.52
CA ASP A 150 -6.11 -12.63 -2.48
C ASP A 150 -5.34 -12.28 -1.20
N CYS A 151 -4.04 -12.03 -1.38
CA CYS A 151 -3.12 -11.61 -0.32
C CYS A 151 -2.77 -10.12 -0.41
N LEU A 152 -3.69 -9.33 -0.99
CA LEU A 152 -3.59 -7.88 -1.13
C LEU A 152 -4.66 -7.19 -0.27
N HIS A 153 -5.91 -7.66 -0.37
CA HIS A 153 -7.05 -7.07 0.34
C HIS A 153 -7.28 -7.71 1.70
N TRP A 154 -7.97 -6.97 2.56
CA TRP A 154 -8.20 -7.34 3.96
C TRP A 154 -9.65 -7.71 4.22
N CYS A 155 -9.87 -8.69 5.11
CA CYS A 155 -11.18 -8.94 5.68
C CYS A 155 -11.68 -7.73 6.49
N LEU A 156 -13.01 -7.58 6.57
CA LEU A 156 -13.68 -6.65 7.47
C LEU A 156 -14.70 -7.42 8.34
N PRO A 157 -14.73 -7.23 9.68
CA PRO A 157 -13.80 -6.41 10.47
C PRO A 157 -12.36 -6.95 10.43
N GLY A 158 -11.35 -6.08 10.58
CA GLY A 158 -9.96 -6.47 10.42
C GLY A 158 -8.93 -5.33 10.47
N VAL A 159 -7.81 -5.51 9.78
CA VAL A 159 -6.65 -4.60 9.80
C VAL A 159 -7.02 -3.14 9.45
N PRO A 160 -7.88 -2.86 8.45
CA PRO A 160 -8.29 -1.49 8.15
C PRO A 160 -9.03 -0.78 9.30
N ASP A 161 -9.64 -1.52 10.22
CA ASP A 161 -10.27 -0.91 11.40
C ASP A 161 -9.23 -0.26 12.31
N VAL A 162 -8.03 -0.87 12.44
CA VAL A 162 -6.90 -0.29 13.19
C VAL A 162 -6.38 0.97 12.48
N TRP A 163 -6.32 0.97 11.15
CA TRP A 163 -5.93 2.17 10.40
C TRP A 163 -6.92 3.33 10.64
N ASN A 164 -8.21 3.01 10.69
CA ASN A 164 -9.25 3.99 11.01
C ASN A 164 -9.18 4.46 12.48
N GLN A 165 -8.78 3.59 13.41
CA GLN A 165 -8.50 4.01 14.79
C GLN A 165 -7.31 4.98 14.85
N LEU A 166 -6.24 4.76 14.08
CA LEU A 166 -5.13 5.71 13.98
C LEU A 166 -5.59 7.06 13.42
N LEU A 167 -6.37 7.05 12.34
CA LEU A 167 -6.96 8.27 11.78
C LEU A 167 -7.83 8.98 12.82
N TYR A 168 -8.71 8.26 13.51
CA TYR A 168 -9.55 8.79 14.58
C TYR A 168 -8.73 9.44 15.70
N MET A 169 -7.62 8.81 16.10
CA MET A 169 -6.70 9.35 17.08
C MET A 169 -6.11 10.68 16.63
N HIS A 170 -5.66 10.78 15.39
CA HIS A 170 -5.22 12.07 14.84
C HIS A 170 -6.36 13.08 14.75
N LEU A 171 -7.58 12.68 14.39
CA LEU A 171 -8.65 13.65 14.25
C LEU A 171 -9.03 14.31 15.59
N LEU A 172 -9.02 13.55 16.68
CA LEU A 172 -9.57 14.01 17.96
C LEU A 172 -8.55 14.28 19.06
N TYR A 173 -7.35 13.68 19.00
CA TYR A 173 -6.42 13.69 20.13
C TYR A 173 -4.99 14.14 19.78
N LEU A 174 -4.59 14.16 18.50
CA LEU A 174 -3.26 14.61 18.04
C LEU A 174 -3.38 15.79 17.06
#